data_AF-A0A9D0BFA7-F1
#
_entry.id   AF-A0A9D0BFA7-F1
#
_cell.length_a   1.000
_cell.length_b   1.000
_cell.length_c   1.000
_cell.angle_alpha   90.00
_cell.angle_beta   90.00
_cell.angle_gamma   90.00
#
_symmetry.space_group_name_H-M   'P 1'
#
loop_
_entity.id
_entity.type
_entity.pdbx_description
1 polymer ?
#
loop_
_entity_poly.entity_id
_entity_poly.type
_entity_poly.pdbx_seq_one_letter_code
_entity_poly.pdbx_strand_id
1 'polypeptide(L)'
;MGSLLHQLDEFPPELLRTQPQQLADVLGGPTLIHLPGRRERPLFVSVLLHGNETTGFLAVQGLMQKYRERELPRALSLFIGNVEAARDGLRRLAGQPDYNRVWPGGECPDSPERRMMAQILEIMEPRRPFASVDVHNNTGINPHYACINTIDHRFMHLGSLFSRTLVYFVRPVGVQSMAFARLCPAVTVECGKVGQSAGVQHVQEFLDACLHLSDIPDHPVAAHDIDLFHTVAMLKVPRALSFGFGDPSVDVCFIDDLDHLNFRELPAGTRLATLNEVDRMPLEAWDEQGVDVAQRFFHVEGDCLCTSREFMPSMFTLDERVIRQDCLGYLMERYPLPERG
;
A
#
# COMPACT_ATOMS: atom_id res chain seq x y z
N MET A 1 -29.23 -6.59 10.01
CA MET A 1 -27.82 -6.67 10.45
C MET A 1 -27.26 -5.26 10.37
N GLY A 2 -26.70 -4.74 11.46
CA GLY A 2 -26.17 -3.37 11.49
C GLY A 2 -24.98 -3.18 10.53
N SER A 3 -24.73 -1.93 10.13
CA SER A 3 -23.53 -1.53 9.41
C SER A 3 -22.29 -1.86 10.24
N LEU A 4 -21.27 -2.50 9.64
CA LEU A 4 -19.95 -2.70 10.26
C LEU A 4 -19.23 -1.35 10.51
N LEU A 5 -19.54 -0.36 9.68
CA LEU A 5 -18.94 0.96 9.72
C LEU A 5 -19.58 1.84 10.80
N HIS A 6 -18.74 2.36 11.70
CA HIS A 6 -19.10 3.45 12.59
C HIS A 6 -18.79 4.80 11.92
N GLN A 7 -19.61 5.82 12.20
CA GLN A 7 -19.43 7.17 11.67
C GLN A 7 -19.44 8.19 12.80
N LEU A 8 -18.46 9.10 12.78
CA LEU A 8 -18.31 10.17 13.75
C LEU A 8 -18.09 11.50 13.02
N ASP A 9 -18.58 12.59 13.61
CA ASP A 9 -18.36 13.95 13.10
C ASP A 9 -17.34 14.74 13.94
N GLU A 10 -16.70 14.06 14.91
CA GLU A 10 -15.66 14.61 15.78
C GLU A 10 -14.58 13.56 16.04
N PHE A 11 -13.34 14.00 16.25
CA PHE A 11 -12.23 13.11 16.59
C PHE A 11 -12.25 12.85 18.10
N PRO A 12 -12.49 11.61 18.57
CA PRO A 12 -12.56 11.34 20.01
C PRO A 12 -11.27 11.74 20.72
N PRO A 13 -11.31 12.56 21.79
CA PRO A 13 -10.12 13.04 22.48
C PRO A 13 -9.20 11.93 22.99
N GLU A 14 -9.78 10.78 23.33
CA GLU A 14 -9.07 9.57 23.75
C GLU A 14 -8.07 9.12 22.69
N LEU A 15 -8.46 9.19 21.41
CA LEU A 15 -7.61 8.79 20.28
C LEU A 15 -6.34 9.61 20.16
N LEU A 16 -6.18 10.76 20.83
CA LEU A 16 -4.92 11.51 20.82
C LEU A 16 -3.77 10.77 21.54
N ARG A 17 -4.11 9.77 22.37
CA ARG A 17 -3.15 9.02 23.21
C ARG A 17 -3.34 7.50 23.14
N THR A 18 -4.41 7.01 22.50
CA THR A 18 -4.69 5.58 22.33
C THR A 18 -3.60 4.91 21.49
N GLN A 19 -3.08 3.77 21.96
CA GLN A 19 -2.18 2.95 21.14
C GLN A 19 -2.97 2.17 20.09
N PRO A 20 -2.37 1.84 18.92
CA PRO A 20 -3.06 1.08 17.86
C PRO A 20 -3.80 -0.18 18.36
N GLN A 21 -3.20 -0.90 19.31
CA GLN A 21 -3.74 -2.14 19.88
C GLN A 21 -5.01 -1.91 20.72
N GLN A 22 -5.25 -0.68 21.17
CA GLN A 22 -6.39 -0.32 22.03
C GLN A 22 -7.54 0.29 21.23
N LEU A 23 -7.37 0.48 19.91
CA LEU A 23 -8.36 1.18 19.09
C LEU A 23 -9.69 0.45 19.02
N ALA A 24 -9.67 -0.88 18.99
CA ALA A 24 -10.90 -1.66 18.95
C ALA A 24 -11.76 -1.46 20.22
N ASP A 25 -11.15 -1.20 21.37
CA ASP A 25 -11.87 -0.97 22.63
C ASP A 25 -12.48 0.45 22.69
N VAL A 26 -11.83 1.42 22.03
CA VAL A 26 -12.29 2.82 21.98
C VAL A 26 -13.33 3.02 20.88
N LEU A 27 -13.12 2.43 19.71
CA LEU A 27 -13.94 2.65 18.52
C LEU A 27 -15.04 1.61 18.35
N GLY A 28 -14.85 0.39 18.87
CA GLY A 28 -15.79 -0.73 18.71
C GLY A 28 -15.85 -1.32 17.30
N GLY A 29 -15.03 -0.86 16.35
CA GLY A 29 -15.00 -1.34 14.97
C GLY A 29 -14.40 -0.32 13.99
N PRO A 30 -14.36 -0.65 12.68
CA PRO A 30 -13.91 0.27 11.64
C PRO A 30 -14.73 1.57 11.67
N THR A 31 -14.05 2.71 11.63
CA THR A 31 -14.67 4.01 11.88
C THR A 31 -14.28 5.03 10.82
N LEU A 32 -15.28 5.71 10.25
CA LEU A 32 -15.12 6.86 9.36
C LEU A 32 -15.42 8.16 10.14
N ILE A 33 -14.42 9.02 10.28
CA ILE A 33 -14.50 10.28 11.01
C ILE A 33 -14.47 11.45 10.03
N HIS A 34 -15.45 12.35 10.10
CA HIS A 34 -15.53 13.55 9.28
C HIS A 34 -15.23 14.78 10.14
N LEU A 35 -14.18 15.52 9.80
CA LEU A 35 -13.79 16.75 10.49
C LEU A 35 -13.95 17.95 9.56
N PRO A 36 -14.59 19.03 10.00
CA PRO A 36 -14.70 20.25 9.20
C PRO A 36 -13.34 20.94 9.10
N GLY A 37 -13.20 21.75 8.06
CA GLY A 37 -12.05 22.64 7.89
C GLY A 37 -12.41 23.78 6.96
N ARG A 38 -11.49 24.75 6.85
CA ARG A 38 -11.74 25.99 6.10
C ARG A 38 -12.17 25.76 4.65
N ARG A 39 -11.62 24.72 4.01
CA ARG A 39 -12.05 24.25 2.68
C ARG A 39 -12.94 23.02 2.83
N GLU A 40 -14.13 23.08 2.24
CA GLU A 40 -15.18 22.07 2.41
C GLU A 40 -14.85 20.70 1.79
N ARG A 41 -14.22 20.68 0.60
CA ARG A 41 -13.88 19.42 -0.09
C ARG A 41 -12.81 18.67 0.70
N PRO A 42 -13.09 17.47 1.23
CA PRO A 42 -12.21 16.84 2.21
C PRO A 42 -10.99 16.18 1.58
N LEU A 43 -9.88 16.15 2.31
CA LEU A 43 -8.85 15.13 2.10
C LEU A 43 -9.40 13.82 2.66
N PHE A 44 -9.47 12.75 1.86
CA PHE A 44 -9.77 11.42 2.39
C PHE A 44 -8.45 10.73 2.79
N VAL A 45 -8.40 10.15 3.98
CA VAL A 45 -7.24 9.41 4.47
C VAL A 45 -7.69 8.05 5.00
N SER A 46 -7.11 6.95 4.53
CA SER A 46 -7.25 5.64 5.16
C SER A 46 -5.98 5.22 5.88
N VAL A 47 -6.16 4.66 7.07
CA VAL A 47 -5.10 4.09 7.91
C VAL A 47 -5.55 2.74 8.46
N LEU A 48 -4.58 1.88 8.79
CA LEU A 48 -4.84 0.56 9.36
C LEU A 48 -5.78 -0.29 8.50
N LEU A 49 -5.67 -0.24 7.16
CA LEU A 49 -6.28 -1.30 6.35
C LEU A 49 -5.66 -2.65 6.75
N HIS A 50 -4.35 -2.67 6.98
CA HIS A 50 -3.68 -3.76 7.69
C HIS A 50 -3.43 -3.37 9.15
N GLY A 51 -3.80 -4.24 10.08
CA GLY A 51 -3.75 -3.93 11.51
C GLY A 51 -2.32 -3.76 12.06
N ASN A 52 -1.32 -4.35 11.41
CA ASN A 52 0.08 -4.24 11.80
C ASN A 52 0.77 -2.97 11.26
N GLU A 53 0.12 -2.15 10.43
CA GLU A 53 0.72 -1.01 9.74
C GLU A 53 0.35 0.31 10.44
N THR A 54 1.01 0.57 11.57
CA THR A 54 0.56 1.59 12.53
C THR A 54 1.05 3.01 12.22
N THR A 55 2.00 3.19 11.29
CA THR A 55 2.62 4.50 11.02
C THR A 55 1.59 5.56 10.62
N GLY A 56 0.63 5.20 9.76
CA GLY A 56 -0.40 6.14 9.31
C GLY A 56 -1.28 6.65 10.45
N PHE A 57 -1.69 5.76 11.35
CA PHE A 57 -2.50 6.15 12.51
C PHE A 57 -1.70 7.07 13.46
N LEU A 58 -0.45 6.73 13.77
CA LEU A 58 0.42 7.56 14.62
C LEU A 58 0.66 8.95 14.01
N ALA A 59 0.82 9.04 12.69
CA ALA A 59 0.98 10.30 11.98
C ALA A 59 -0.29 11.16 12.06
N VAL A 60 -1.46 10.54 11.90
CA VAL A 60 -2.75 11.21 12.08
C VAL A 60 -2.94 11.68 13.52
N GLN A 61 -2.55 10.89 14.53
CA GLN A 61 -2.57 11.35 15.92
C GLN A 61 -1.71 12.61 16.12
N GLY A 62 -0.48 12.63 15.59
CA GLY A 62 0.40 13.80 15.63
C GLY A 62 -0.21 15.01 14.91
N LEU A 63 -0.85 14.79 13.77
CA LEU A 63 -1.58 15.82 13.03
C LEU A 63 -2.76 16.39 13.85
N MET A 64 -3.56 15.52 14.47
CA MET A 64 -4.68 15.95 15.31
C MET A 64 -4.23 16.68 16.57
N GLN A 65 -3.08 16.31 17.15
CA GLN A 65 -2.46 17.07 18.24
C GLN A 65 -2.06 18.48 17.79
N LYS A 66 -1.46 18.63 16.60
CA LYS A 66 -1.09 19.93 16.00
C LYS A 66 -2.32 20.84 15.79
N TYR A 67 -3.46 20.25 15.42
CA TYR A 67 -4.70 20.98 15.12
C TYR A 67 -5.71 21.02 16.27
N ARG A 68 -5.35 20.58 17.48
CA ARG A 68 -6.29 20.52 18.62
C ARG A 68 -6.98 21.84 18.93
N GLU A 69 -6.25 22.94 18.81
CA GLU A 69 -6.74 24.31 19.08
C GLU A 69 -6.72 25.18 17.82
N ARG A 70 -6.68 24.57 16.64
CA ARG A 70 -6.57 25.25 15.36
C ARG A 70 -7.56 24.67 14.36
N GLU A 71 -8.17 25.54 13.58
CA GLU A 71 -8.99 25.11 12.45
C GLU A 71 -8.15 24.33 11.43
N LEU A 72 -8.69 23.20 10.94
CA LEU A 72 -8.06 22.46 9.84
C LEU A 72 -8.08 23.30 8.55
N PRO A 73 -6.97 23.34 7.77
CA PRO A 73 -6.93 24.09 6.51
C PRO A 73 -7.94 23.60 5.46
N ARG A 74 -8.36 22.34 5.58
CA ARG A 74 -9.32 21.63 4.73
C ARG A 74 -10.03 20.57 5.56
N ALA A 75 -11.28 20.27 5.23
CA ALA A 75 -11.99 19.16 5.84
C ALA A 75 -11.19 17.85 5.69
N LEU A 76 -11.31 16.96 6.67
CA LEU A 76 -10.66 15.65 6.69
C LEU A 76 -11.73 14.57 6.82
N SER A 77 -11.67 13.54 5.98
CA SER A 77 -12.44 12.31 6.15
C SER A 77 -11.46 11.18 6.40
N LEU A 78 -11.38 10.72 7.64
CA LEU A 78 -10.41 9.73 8.10
C LEU A 78 -11.11 8.39 8.29
N PHE A 79 -10.67 7.38 7.56
CA PHE A 79 -11.07 5.99 7.77
C PHE A 79 -10.00 5.24 8.57
N ILE A 80 -10.38 4.76 9.74
CA ILE A 80 -9.58 3.85 10.58
C ILE A 80 -10.13 2.44 10.36
N GLY A 81 -9.35 1.60 9.70
CA GLY A 81 -9.79 0.30 9.19
C GLY A 81 -9.86 -0.82 10.23
N ASN A 82 -9.01 -1.83 10.06
CA ASN A 82 -9.05 -3.10 10.77
C ASN A 82 -8.46 -3.00 12.19
N VAL A 83 -9.18 -2.31 13.07
CA VAL A 83 -8.82 -2.13 14.49
C VAL A 83 -8.76 -3.45 15.26
N GLU A 84 -9.53 -4.46 14.83
CA GLU A 84 -9.50 -5.80 15.39
C GLU A 84 -8.19 -6.52 15.10
N ALA A 85 -7.69 -6.46 13.87
CA ALA A 85 -6.35 -6.97 13.55
C ALA A 85 -5.24 -6.12 14.19
N ALA A 86 -5.47 -4.82 14.37
CA ALA A 86 -4.52 -3.93 15.04
C ALA A 86 -4.35 -4.28 16.53
N ARG A 87 -5.41 -4.73 17.21
CA ARG A 87 -5.35 -5.28 18.58
C ARG A 87 -4.30 -6.37 18.71
N ASP A 88 -4.26 -7.27 17.73
CA ASP A 88 -3.35 -8.42 17.72
C ASP A 88 -2.01 -8.13 17.01
N GLY A 89 -1.81 -6.93 16.48
CA GLY A 89 -0.63 -6.57 15.68
C GLY A 89 -0.50 -7.42 14.41
N LEU A 90 -1.62 -7.84 13.82
CA LEU A 90 -1.67 -8.68 12.64
C LEU A 90 -2.08 -7.88 11.40
N ARG A 91 -1.62 -8.30 10.21
CA ARG A 91 -2.11 -7.76 8.93
C ARG A 91 -3.63 -7.89 8.82
N ARG A 92 -4.13 -9.10 9.10
CA ARG A 92 -5.54 -9.46 9.18
C ARG A 92 -5.72 -10.67 10.08
N LEU A 93 -6.89 -10.80 10.69
CA LEU A 93 -7.24 -11.98 11.48
C LEU A 93 -7.52 -13.19 10.57
N ALA A 94 -7.49 -14.39 11.16
CA ALA A 94 -7.91 -15.59 10.45
C ALA A 94 -9.38 -15.48 10.01
N GLY A 95 -9.67 -15.84 8.75
CA GLY A 95 -11.02 -15.75 8.18
C GLY A 95 -11.45 -14.36 7.71
N GLN A 96 -10.75 -13.28 8.11
CA GLN A 96 -11.00 -11.95 7.55
C GLN A 96 -10.45 -11.85 6.13
N PRO A 97 -11.13 -11.13 5.21
CA PRO A 97 -10.51 -10.76 3.96
C PRO A 97 -9.36 -9.75 4.19
N ASP A 98 -8.50 -9.59 3.20
CA ASP A 98 -7.54 -8.49 3.19
C ASP A 98 -8.30 -7.19 2.88
N TYR A 99 -8.26 -6.22 3.80
CA TYR A 99 -9.01 -4.95 3.68
C TYR A 99 -8.52 -4.12 2.49
N ASN A 100 -7.30 -4.35 2.00
CA ASN A 100 -6.77 -3.74 0.79
C ASN A 100 -7.01 -4.61 -0.48
N ARG A 101 -7.96 -5.55 -0.44
CA ARG A 101 -8.41 -6.34 -1.61
C ARG A 101 -9.93 -6.32 -1.81
N VAL A 102 -10.68 -5.72 -0.87
CA VAL A 102 -12.15 -5.73 -0.84
C VAL A 102 -12.78 -4.37 -1.19
N TRP A 103 -12.02 -3.42 -1.71
CA TRP A 103 -12.59 -2.20 -2.25
C TRP A 103 -13.34 -2.47 -3.56
N PRO A 104 -14.37 -1.66 -3.90
CA PRO A 104 -15.04 -1.72 -5.19
C PRO A 104 -14.07 -1.78 -6.38
N GLY A 105 -14.36 -2.69 -7.32
CA GLY A 105 -13.44 -3.04 -8.41
C GLY A 105 -12.58 -4.27 -8.14
N GLY A 106 -12.60 -4.82 -6.92
CA GLY A 106 -11.94 -6.08 -6.56
C GLY A 106 -12.68 -7.34 -7.01
N GLU A 107 -11.94 -8.46 -7.04
CA GLU A 107 -12.41 -9.79 -7.43
C GLU A 107 -12.84 -10.66 -6.24
N CYS A 108 -12.66 -10.19 -5.00
CA CYS A 108 -13.03 -10.95 -3.81
C CYS A 108 -14.55 -11.24 -3.76
N PRO A 109 -14.98 -12.40 -3.21
CA PRO A 109 -16.41 -12.65 -2.97
C PRO A 109 -17.06 -11.56 -2.10
N ASP A 110 -18.38 -11.49 -2.13
CA ASP A 110 -19.12 -10.58 -1.26
C ASP A 110 -18.87 -10.87 0.22
N SER A 111 -18.69 -9.83 1.02
CA SER A 111 -18.41 -9.92 2.46
C SER A 111 -18.91 -8.66 3.18
N PRO A 112 -19.10 -8.71 4.52
CA PRO A 112 -19.41 -7.51 5.31
C PRO A 112 -18.43 -6.36 5.07
N GLU A 113 -17.14 -6.68 4.96
CA GLU A 113 -16.06 -5.72 4.71
C GLU A 113 -16.16 -5.12 3.31
N ARG A 114 -16.43 -5.93 2.27
CA ARG A 114 -16.64 -5.43 0.91
C ARG A 114 -17.82 -4.45 0.84
N ARG A 115 -18.93 -4.77 1.52
CA ARG A 115 -20.09 -3.87 1.62
C ARG A 115 -19.76 -2.59 2.39
N MET A 116 -18.94 -2.67 3.44
CA MET A 116 -18.43 -1.49 4.15
C MET A 116 -17.58 -0.60 3.24
N MET A 117 -16.64 -1.15 2.47
CA MET A 117 -15.82 -0.34 1.56
C MET A 117 -16.67 0.32 0.45
N ALA A 118 -17.70 -0.38 -0.05
CA ALA A 118 -18.68 0.20 -0.96
C ALA A 118 -19.45 1.35 -0.31
N GLN A 119 -19.94 1.16 0.92
CA GLN A 119 -20.61 2.20 1.69
C GLN A 119 -19.73 3.44 1.93
N ILE A 120 -18.43 3.27 2.18
CA ILE A 120 -17.49 4.40 2.30
C ILE A 120 -17.41 5.18 1.00
N LEU A 121 -17.31 4.52 -0.15
CA LEU A 121 -17.31 5.21 -1.45
C LEU A 121 -18.63 5.95 -1.70
N GLU A 122 -19.77 5.34 -1.39
CA GLU A 122 -21.09 5.97 -1.52
C GLU A 122 -21.22 7.22 -0.63
N ILE A 123 -20.68 7.19 0.60
CA ILE A 123 -20.64 8.35 1.50
C ILE A 123 -19.73 9.46 0.94
N MET A 124 -18.60 9.08 0.33
CA MET A 124 -17.59 10.03 -0.13
C MET A 124 -17.89 10.65 -1.48
N GLU A 125 -18.62 9.97 -2.37
CA GLU A 125 -19.02 10.48 -3.69
C GLU A 125 -19.71 11.86 -3.64
N PRO A 126 -20.80 12.08 -2.87
CA PRO A 126 -21.43 13.40 -2.77
C PRO A 126 -20.54 14.43 -2.06
N ARG A 127 -19.60 14.00 -1.20
CA ARG A 127 -18.64 14.89 -0.51
C ARG A 127 -17.53 15.40 -1.44
N ARG A 128 -17.36 14.80 -2.63
CA ARG A 128 -16.40 15.22 -3.67
C ARG A 128 -15.00 15.46 -3.09
N PRO A 129 -14.33 14.42 -2.58
CA PRO A 129 -13.01 14.55 -1.97
C PRO A 129 -12.05 15.35 -2.86
N PHE A 130 -11.22 16.15 -2.23
CA PHE A 130 -10.15 16.90 -2.89
C PHE A 130 -9.09 15.96 -3.43
N ALA A 131 -8.67 15.02 -2.58
CA ALA A 131 -7.70 13.97 -2.85
C ALA A 131 -7.94 12.80 -1.90
N SER A 132 -7.32 11.66 -2.20
CA SER A 132 -7.33 10.48 -1.35
C SER A 132 -5.91 9.99 -1.07
N VAL A 133 -5.61 9.65 0.17
CA VAL A 133 -4.33 9.10 0.61
C VAL A 133 -4.57 7.82 1.41
N ASP A 134 -3.98 6.73 0.96
CA ASP A 134 -3.99 5.46 1.66
C ASP A 134 -2.59 5.17 2.22
N VAL A 135 -2.45 5.10 3.54
CA VAL A 135 -1.14 5.00 4.19
C VAL A 135 -0.85 3.57 4.62
N HIS A 136 0.26 3.01 4.12
CA HIS A 136 0.72 1.65 4.37
C HIS A 136 2.18 1.61 4.82
N ASN A 137 2.55 0.50 5.43
CA ASN A 137 3.95 0.16 5.74
C ASN A 137 4.40 -1.04 4.91
N ASN A 138 5.70 -1.14 4.65
CA ASN A 138 6.30 -2.34 4.10
C ASN A 138 6.79 -3.27 5.21
N THR A 139 6.71 -4.57 4.98
CA THR A 139 7.31 -5.57 5.87
C THR A 139 8.79 -5.79 5.58
N GLY A 140 9.17 -5.73 4.30
CA GLY A 140 10.57 -5.72 3.85
C GLY A 140 11.18 -4.32 3.79
N ILE A 141 12.51 -4.24 3.65
CA ILE A 141 13.23 -2.96 3.52
C ILE A 141 12.88 -2.31 2.19
N ASN A 142 12.25 -1.15 2.23
CA ASN A 142 11.94 -0.34 1.05
C ASN A 142 12.21 1.14 1.39
N PRO A 143 12.56 1.99 0.40
CA PRO A 143 12.51 3.44 0.56
C PRO A 143 11.07 3.91 0.78
N HIS A 144 10.87 5.20 1.05
CA HIS A 144 9.54 5.79 0.96
C HIS A 144 9.18 6.03 -0.51
N TYR A 145 8.00 5.60 -0.93
CA TYR A 145 7.50 5.81 -2.29
C TYR A 145 5.98 5.97 -2.29
N ALA A 146 5.45 6.57 -3.35
CA ALA A 146 4.01 6.66 -3.57
C ALA A 146 3.62 5.79 -4.76
N CYS A 147 2.42 5.22 -4.70
CA CYS A 147 1.86 4.42 -5.75
C CYS A 147 0.65 5.12 -6.38
N ILE A 148 0.55 5.05 -7.71
CA ILE A 148 -0.53 5.63 -8.50
C ILE A 148 -1.18 4.55 -9.38
N ASN A 149 -2.47 4.72 -9.68
CA ASN A 149 -3.22 3.79 -10.52
C ASN A 149 -3.62 4.38 -11.87
N THR A 150 -3.20 5.61 -12.13
CA THR A 150 -3.52 6.33 -13.36
C THR A 150 -2.31 7.17 -13.74
N ILE A 151 -1.91 7.09 -15.01
CA ILE A 151 -0.86 7.94 -15.59
C ILE A 151 -1.49 9.31 -15.90
N ASP A 152 -1.64 10.11 -14.85
CA ASP A 152 -2.23 11.44 -14.87
C ASP A 152 -1.40 12.39 -14.00
N HIS A 153 -1.19 13.61 -14.48
CA HIS A 153 -0.28 14.55 -13.81
C HIS A 153 -0.74 14.94 -12.41
N ARG A 154 -2.05 14.96 -12.13
CA ARG A 154 -2.56 15.29 -10.80
C ARG A 154 -2.23 14.19 -9.79
N PHE A 155 -2.26 12.93 -10.23
CA PHE A 155 -1.83 11.78 -9.41
C PHE A 155 -0.33 11.84 -9.15
N MET A 156 0.46 12.17 -10.18
CA MET A 156 1.91 12.31 -10.05
C MET A 156 2.31 13.47 -9.15
N HIS A 157 1.69 14.65 -9.30
CA HIS A 157 1.92 15.81 -8.42
C HIS A 157 1.54 15.52 -6.97
N LEU A 158 0.43 14.80 -6.75
CA LEU A 158 0.04 14.40 -5.39
C LEU A 158 1.06 13.41 -4.79
N GLY A 159 1.50 12.41 -5.56
CA GLY A 159 2.50 11.44 -5.12
C GLY A 159 3.88 12.06 -4.89
N SER A 160 4.28 13.03 -5.72
CA SER A 160 5.59 13.69 -5.64
C SER A 160 5.76 14.56 -4.40
N LEU A 161 4.65 14.97 -3.77
CA LEU A 161 4.68 15.62 -2.46
C LEU A 161 5.12 14.67 -1.34
N PHE A 162 4.99 13.36 -1.53
CA PHE A 162 5.48 12.35 -0.60
C PHE A 162 6.86 11.83 -1.00
N SER A 163 7.06 11.44 -2.26
CA SER A 163 8.35 10.91 -2.69
C SER A 163 8.57 11.16 -4.16
N ARG A 164 9.84 11.36 -4.53
CA ARG A 164 10.31 11.35 -5.91
C ARG A 164 9.99 10.01 -6.60
N THR A 165 10.06 8.90 -5.86
CA THR A 165 9.83 7.57 -6.40
C THR A 165 8.33 7.29 -6.49
N LEU A 166 7.85 7.11 -7.71
CA LEU A 166 6.46 6.77 -8.01
C LEU A 166 6.37 5.36 -8.62
N VAL A 167 5.41 4.57 -8.17
CA VAL A 167 5.13 3.24 -8.70
C VAL A 167 3.72 3.21 -9.29
N TYR A 168 3.61 3.07 -10.59
CA TYR A 168 2.37 2.85 -11.29
C TYR A 168 2.00 1.36 -11.29
N PHE A 169 0.76 1.05 -10.91
CA PHE A 169 0.23 -0.32 -10.95
C PHE A 169 -1.26 -0.35 -11.26
N VAL A 170 -1.71 -1.42 -11.93
CA VAL A 170 -3.15 -1.75 -12.08
C VAL A 170 -3.53 -3.11 -11.49
N ARG A 171 -2.55 -3.84 -10.94
CA ARG A 171 -2.74 -5.06 -10.15
C ARG A 171 -1.92 -4.95 -8.85
N PRO A 172 -2.44 -5.43 -7.70
CA PRO A 172 -3.74 -6.07 -7.49
C PRO A 172 -4.93 -5.10 -7.63
N VAL A 173 -6.10 -5.63 -7.98
CA VAL A 173 -7.37 -4.89 -7.94
C VAL A 173 -8.00 -4.92 -6.55
N GLY A 174 -8.99 -4.07 -6.31
CA GLY A 174 -9.71 -4.01 -5.03
C GLY A 174 -8.96 -3.27 -3.93
N VAL A 175 -8.00 -2.42 -4.31
CA VAL A 175 -7.28 -1.50 -3.42
C VAL A 175 -8.02 -0.16 -3.30
N GLN A 176 -7.77 0.56 -2.21
CA GLN A 176 -8.44 1.81 -1.88
C GLN A 176 -8.22 2.90 -2.95
N SER A 177 -6.97 3.08 -3.35
CA SER A 177 -6.54 4.14 -4.26
C SER A 177 -7.18 4.00 -5.64
N MET A 178 -7.30 2.76 -6.16
CA MET A 178 -8.05 2.47 -7.39
C MET A 178 -9.55 2.80 -7.27
N ALA A 179 -10.16 2.51 -6.13
CA ALA A 179 -11.57 2.81 -5.89
C ALA A 179 -11.79 4.33 -5.88
N PHE A 180 -10.92 5.08 -5.20
CA PHE A 180 -11.00 6.55 -5.10
C PHE A 180 -10.53 7.30 -6.34
N ALA A 181 -9.70 6.69 -7.20
CA ALA A 181 -9.27 7.29 -8.46
C ALA A 181 -10.44 7.70 -9.37
N ARG A 182 -11.63 7.12 -9.17
CA ARG A 182 -12.88 7.49 -9.85
C ARG A 182 -13.50 8.80 -9.34
N LEU A 183 -13.16 9.22 -8.12
CA LEU A 183 -13.72 10.39 -7.43
C LEU A 183 -12.74 11.57 -7.40
N CYS A 184 -11.44 11.29 -7.22
CA CYS A 184 -10.40 12.32 -7.08
C CYS A 184 -8.99 11.74 -7.34
N PRO A 185 -7.95 12.58 -7.46
CA PRO A 185 -6.56 12.12 -7.40
C PRO A 185 -6.31 11.33 -6.12
N ALA A 186 -5.82 10.10 -6.27
CA ALA A 186 -5.67 9.14 -5.19
C ALA A 186 -4.29 8.49 -5.23
N VAL A 187 -3.64 8.40 -4.07
CA VAL A 187 -2.32 7.76 -3.92
C VAL A 187 -2.33 6.78 -2.77
N THR A 188 -1.58 5.70 -2.92
CA THR A 188 -1.11 4.90 -1.78
C THR A 188 0.29 5.38 -1.43
N VAL A 189 0.62 5.54 -0.16
CA VAL A 189 1.97 5.90 0.29
C VAL A 189 2.54 4.80 1.17
N GLU A 190 3.76 4.41 0.86
CA GLU A 190 4.50 3.34 1.50
C GLU A 190 5.61 3.95 2.34
N CYS A 191 5.46 3.91 3.65
CA CYS A 191 6.27 4.68 4.60
C CYS A 191 7.33 3.82 5.34
N GLY A 192 7.85 2.81 4.65
CA GLY A 192 8.91 1.94 5.18
C GLY A 192 8.43 0.99 6.28
N LYS A 193 9.36 0.50 7.10
CA LYS A 193 9.07 -0.48 8.16
C LYS A 193 8.37 0.18 9.36
N VAL A 194 7.45 -0.58 9.96
CA VAL A 194 6.73 -0.20 11.19
C VAL A 194 7.72 0.06 12.32
N GLY A 195 7.41 1.03 13.19
CA GLY A 195 8.21 1.39 14.36
C GLY A 195 9.33 2.41 14.10
N GLN A 196 9.47 2.90 12.86
CA GLN A 196 10.41 3.96 12.53
C GLN A 196 9.77 5.34 12.68
N SER A 197 10.31 6.17 13.59
CA SER A 197 9.80 7.53 13.85
C SER A 197 9.88 8.44 12.61
N ALA A 198 10.89 8.26 11.77
CA ALA A 198 11.06 8.99 10.52
C ALA A 198 9.88 8.78 9.56
N GLY A 199 9.32 7.56 9.49
CA GLY A 199 8.14 7.26 8.69
C GLY A 199 6.90 8.01 9.19
N VAL A 200 6.71 8.06 10.51
CA VAL A 200 5.60 8.79 11.15
C VAL A 200 5.67 10.28 10.85
N GLN A 201 6.85 10.88 11.04
CA GLN A 201 7.06 12.30 10.76
C GLN A 201 6.82 12.63 9.29
N HIS A 202 7.36 11.81 8.37
CA HIS A 202 7.22 12.04 6.94
C HIS A 202 5.76 11.97 6.47
N VAL A 203 4.97 10.99 6.95
CA VAL A 203 3.53 10.92 6.67
C VAL A 203 2.80 12.13 7.25
N GLN A 204 3.14 12.55 8.48
CA GLN A 204 2.50 13.71 9.10
C GLN A 204 2.75 14.99 8.29
N GLU A 205 3.99 15.23 7.84
CA GLU A 205 4.36 16.36 6.99
C GLU A 205 3.64 16.32 5.64
N PHE A 206 3.56 15.15 5.01
CA PHE A 206 2.86 14.95 3.75
C PHE A 206 1.33 15.21 3.87
N LEU A 207 0.67 14.64 4.89
CA LEU A 207 -0.75 14.88 5.13
C LEU A 207 -1.03 16.36 5.44
N ASP A 208 -0.15 17.00 6.22
CA ASP A 208 -0.22 18.43 6.49
C ASP A 208 -0.10 19.25 5.21
N ALA A 209 0.85 18.94 4.33
CA ALA A 209 0.98 19.59 3.03
C ALA A 209 -0.29 19.42 2.19
N CYS A 210 -0.86 18.22 2.13
CA CYS A 210 -2.10 17.93 1.41
C CYS A 210 -3.30 18.74 1.92
N LEU A 211 -3.42 18.94 3.24
CA LEU A 211 -4.47 19.78 3.82
C LEU A 211 -4.34 21.25 3.37
N HIS A 212 -3.12 21.74 3.18
CA HIS A 212 -2.88 23.14 2.81
C HIS A 212 -3.04 23.43 1.32
N LEU A 213 -2.93 22.43 0.43
CA LEU A 213 -3.08 22.61 -1.02
C LEU A 213 -4.38 23.34 -1.37
N SER A 214 -4.28 24.40 -2.18
CA SER A 214 -5.43 25.04 -2.83
C SER A 214 -6.00 24.17 -3.95
N ASP A 215 -5.11 23.63 -4.76
CA ASP A 215 -5.35 22.87 -5.97
C ASP A 215 -4.23 21.84 -6.17
N ILE A 216 -4.51 20.83 -7.01
CA ILE A 216 -3.50 19.87 -7.46
C ILE A 216 -3.22 20.23 -8.92
N PRO A 217 -1.96 20.56 -9.28
CA PRO A 217 -1.67 21.00 -10.63
C PRO A 217 -1.99 19.92 -11.67
N ASP A 218 -2.46 20.35 -12.83
CA ASP A 218 -2.81 19.48 -13.97
C ASP A 218 -1.82 19.60 -15.14
N HIS A 219 -0.78 20.42 -14.98
CA HIS A 219 0.28 20.53 -15.96
C HIS A 219 1.31 19.40 -15.80
N PRO A 220 2.07 19.06 -16.85
CA PRO A 220 3.06 17.98 -16.77
C PRO A 220 4.08 18.16 -15.64
N VAL A 221 4.23 17.12 -14.82
CA VAL A 221 5.35 17.00 -13.86
C VAL A 221 6.66 16.96 -14.64
N ALA A 222 7.70 17.66 -14.17
CA ALA A 222 8.98 17.60 -14.84
C ALA A 222 9.59 16.20 -14.68
N ALA A 223 10.16 15.64 -15.76
CA ALA A 223 10.76 14.30 -15.71
C ALA A 223 11.91 14.19 -14.68
N HIS A 224 12.55 15.31 -14.34
CA HIS A 224 13.58 15.36 -13.31
C HIS A 224 13.03 15.57 -11.91
N ASP A 225 11.72 15.63 -11.70
CA ASP A 225 11.09 15.72 -10.36
C ASP A 225 10.64 14.36 -9.83
N ILE A 226 10.43 13.38 -10.72
CA ILE A 226 9.95 12.04 -10.38
C ILE A 226 10.77 10.93 -11.05
N ASP A 227 10.85 9.78 -10.39
CA ASP A 227 11.26 8.51 -10.98
C ASP A 227 10.03 7.60 -11.03
N LEU A 228 9.46 7.40 -12.22
CA LEU A 228 8.27 6.58 -12.40
C LEU A 228 8.65 5.14 -12.81
N PHE A 229 8.16 4.19 -12.04
CA PHE A 229 8.26 2.75 -12.30
C PHE A 229 6.89 2.16 -12.56
N HIS A 230 6.83 1.05 -13.26
CA HIS A 230 5.60 0.32 -13.57
C HIS A 230 5.73 -1.11 -13.08
N THR A 231 4.82 -1.53 -12.21
CA THR A 231 4.69 -2.93 -11.79
C THR A 231 4.22 -3.79 -12.96
N VAL A 232 5.08 -4.72 -13.41
CA VAL A 232 4.82 -5.59 -14.57
C VAL A 232 4.42 -7.01 -14.17
N ALA A 233 4.77 -7.46 -12.96
CA ALA A 233 4.37 -8.77 -12.46
C ALA A 233 4.29 -8.82 -10.93
N MET A 234 3.38 -9.64 -10.41
CA MET A 234 3.29 -10.02 -9.01
C MET A 234 3.87 -11.43 -8.81
N LEU A 235 4.82 -11.59 -7.89
CA LEU A 235 5.47 -12.87 -7.63
C LEU A 235 4.80 -13.64 -6.51
N LYS A 236 4.57 -14.93 -6.74
CA LYS A 236 4.08 -15.85 -5.71
C LYS A 236 4.92 -17.12 -5.71
N VAL A 237 5.05 -17.72 -4.53
CA VAL A 237 5.57 -19.07 -4.40
C VAL A 237 4.39 -20.04 -4.51
N PRO A 238 4.44 -21.04 -5.42
CA PRO A 238 3.40 -22.05 -5.53
C PRO A 238 3.05 -22.65 -4.16
N ARG A 239 1.75 -22.85 -3.88
CA ARG A 239 1.30 -23.40 -2.59
C ARG A 239 1.85 -24.79 -2.29
N ALA A 240 2.18 -25.54 -3.33
CA ALA A 240 2.71 -26.89 -3.22
C ALA A 240 4.21 -26.94 -2.89
N LEU A 241 4.92 -25.80 -2.92
CA LEU A 241 6.33 -25.71 -2.56
C LEU A 241 6.48 -25.06 -1.19
N SER A 242 7.29 -25.67 -0.34
CA SER A 242 7.86 -25.05 0.85
C SER A 242 8.91 -24.01 0.45
N PHE A 243 9.05 -22.97 1.26
CA PHE A 243 10.09 -21.97 1.05
C PHE A 243 10.52 -21.40 2.39
N GLY A 244 11.67 -20.74 2.38
CA GLY A 244 12.24 -20.08 3.53
C GLY A 244 13.46 -19.27 3.12
N PHE A 245 14.14 -18.73 4.11
CA PHE A 245 15.35 -17.92 3.95
C PHE A 245 16.45 -18.57 4.79
N GLY A 246 17.58 -18.90 4.16
CA GLY A 246 18.75 -19.48 4.84
C GLY A 246 18.63 -20.92 5.29
N ASP A 247 17.46 -21.56 5.15
CA ASP A 247 17.25 -22.99 5.44
C ASP A 247 17.37 -23.81 4.14
N PRO A 248 18.40 -24.65 3.96
CA PRO A 248 18.55 -25.45 2.75
C PRO A 248 17.61 -26.67 2.69
N SER A 249 16.81 -26.94 3.73
CA SER A 249 15.92 -28.10 3.76
C SER A 249 14.57 -27.90 3.05
N VAL A 250 14.20 -26.66 2.74
CA VAL A 250 12.96 -26.34 2.00
C VAL A 250 13.16 -26.45 0.49
N ASP A 251 12.05 -26.56 -0.25
CA ASP A 251 12.08 -26.68 -1.72
C ASP A 251 12.70 -25.43 -2.37
N VAL A 252 12.39 -24.23 -1.85
CA VAL A 252 12.90 -22.94 -2.35
C VAL A 252 13.55 -22.15 -1.20
N CYS A 253 14.87 -22.15 -1.13
CA CYS A 253 15.65 -21.41 -0.15
C CYS A 253 16.12 -20.08 -0.76
N PHE A 254 15.40 -18.98 -0.49
CA PHE A 254 15.78 -17.65 -0.92
C PHE A 254 17.03 -17.16 -0.17
N ILE A 255 17.76 -16.22 -0.78
CA ILE A 255 18.85 -15.53 -0.10
C ILE A 255 18.35 -14.76 1.13
N ASP A 256 19.15 -14.74 2.20
CA ASP A 256 18.76 -14.21 3.53
C ASP A 256 18.38 -12.73 3.50
N ASP A 257 18.96 -11.97 2.59
CA ASP A 257 18.79 -10.52 2.44
C ASP A 257 17.99 -10.17 1.18
N LEU A 258 17.05 -11.02 0.76
CA LEU A 258 16.23 -10.79 -0.43
C LEU A 258 15.54 -9.41 -0.43
N ASP A 259 15.09 -8.93 0.74
CA ASP A 259 14.47 -7.61 0.87
C ASP A 259 15.46 -6.43 0.72
N HIS A 260 16.77 -6.66 0.74
CA HIS A 260 17.79 -5.65 0.41
C HIS A 260 17.88 -5.37 -1.10
N LEU A 261 17.27 -6.23 -1.94
CA LEU A 261 17.22 -6.04 -3.39
C LEU A 261 16.14 -5.04 -3.82
N ASN A 262 15.19 -4.72 -2.96
CA ASN A 262 14.12 -3.78 -3.25
C ASN A 262 14.66 -2.44 -3.76
N PHE A 263 14.05 -1.93 -4.85
CA PHE A 263 14.43 -0.68 -5.52
C PHE A 263 15.88 -0.64 -6.03
N ARG A 264 16.46 -1.81 -6.34
CA ARG A 264 17.74 -1.94 -7.05
C ARG A 264 17.53 -2.66 -8.37
N GLU A 265 18.17 -2.17 -9.41
CA GLU A 265 18.14 -2.83 -10.71
C GLU A 265 18.94 -4.15 -10.64
N LEU A 266 18.29 -5.26 -10.95
CA LEU A 266 18.88 -6.59 -10.91
C LEU A 266 19.25 -7.03 -12.33
N PRO A 267 20.54 -7.29 -12.63
CA PRO A 267 20.93 -7.79 -13.94
C PRO A 267 20.49 -9.24 -14.13
N ALA A 268 20.46 -9.69 -15.40
CA ALA A 268 20.32 -11.11 -15.73
C ALA A 268 21.45 -11.94 -15.08
N GLY A 269 21.12 -13.17 -14.68
CA GLY A 269 22.04 -14.09 -13.99
C GLY A 269 22.16 -13.84 -12.48
N THR A 270 21.35 -12.95 -11.90
CA THR A 270 21.31 -12.74 -10.46
C THR A 270 20.64 -13.93 -9.79
N ARG A 271 21.35 -14.61 -8.88
CA ARG A 271 20.82 -15.73 -8.09
C ARG A 271 19.92 -15.21 -6.98
N LEU A 272 18.71 -15.75 -6.88
CA LEU A 272 17.71 -15.37 -5.87
C LEU A 272 17.41 -16.47 -4.87
N ALA A 273 17.56 -17.74 -5.27
CA ALA A 273 17.31 -18.88 -4.40
C ALA A 273 18.16 -20.09 -4.79
N THR A 274 18.30 -21.01 -3.84
CA THR A 274 18.74 -22.39 -4.05
C THR A 274 17.53 -23.30 -3.98
N LEU A 275 17.50 -24.33 -4.82
CA LEU A 275 16.40 -25.25 -4.98
C LEU A 275 16.79 -26.64 -4.46
N ASN A 276 15.87 -27.30 -3.78
CA ASN A 276 16.04 -28.66 -3.30
C ASN A 276 15.10 -29.60 -4.05
N GLU A 277 15.62 -30.38 -5.01
CA GLU A 277 14.86 -31.36 -5.81
C GLU A 277 13.61 -30.79 -6.50
N VAL A 278 13.68 -29.53 -6.97
CA VAL A 278 12.57 -28.87 -7.68
C VAL A 278 12.77 -28.93 -9.20
N ASP A 279 12.00 -29.80 -9.87
CA ASP A 279 12.09 -30.02 -11.33
C ASP A 279 11.23 -29.06 -12.18
N ARG A 280 10.63 -28.03 -11.57
CA ARG A 280 9.71 -27.09 -12.22
C ARG A 280 10.04 -25.65 -11.84
N MET A 281 9.42 -24.68 -12.53
CA MET A 281 9.55 -23.27 -12.18
C MET A 281 9.10 -23.05 -10.71
N PRO A 282 9.96 -22.54 -9.81
CA PRO A 282 9.67 -22.42 -8.37
C PRO A 282 8.88 -21.15 -8.01
N LEU A 283 8.60 -20.28 -8.98
CA LEU A 283 7.83 -19.05 -8.82
C LEU A 283 6.71 -18.99 -9.85
N GLU A 284 5.60 -18.38 -9.47
CA GLU A 284 4.57 -17.88 -10.38
C GLU A 284 4.75 -16.37 -10.48
N ALA A 285 4.74 -15.81 -11.69
CA ALA A 285 4.80 -14.37 -11.90
C ALA A 285 3.58 -13.93 -12.70
N TRP A 286 2.62 -13.30 -12.05
CA TRP A 286 1.35 -12.95 -12.67
C TRP A 286 1.40 -11.53 -13.23
N ASP A 287 1.26 -11.38 -14.55
CA ASP A 287 1.18 -10.07 -15.20
C ASP A 287 -0.20 -9.40 -15.02
N GLU A 288 -0.35 -8.22 -15.61
CA GLU A 288 -1.58 -7.42 -15.49
C GLU A 288 -2.80 -8.07 -16.14
N GLN A 289 -2.58 -8.94 -17.14
CA GLN A 289 -3.59 -9.73 -17.83
C GLN A 289 -3.94 -11.02 -17.07
N GLY A 290 -3.24 -11.33 -15.98
CA GLY A 290 -3.43 -12.55 -15.20
C GLY A 290 -2.79 -13.77 -15.87
N VAL A 291 -1.77 -13.58 -16.71
CA VAL A 291 -0.99 -14.66 -17.31
C VAL A 291 0.27 -14.89 -16.47
N ASP A 292 0.60 -16.16 -16.25
CA ASP A 292 1.88 -16.51 -15.62
C ASP A 292 3.03 -16.33 -16.63
N VAL A 293 3.90 -15.38 -16.31
CA VAL A 293 5.05 -14.94 -17.09
C VAL A 293 6.37 -15.26 -16.40
N ALA A 294 6.40 -16.17 -15.42
CA ALA A 294 7.61 -16.48 -14.63
C ALA A 294 8.83 -16.79 -15.52
N GLN A 295 8.64 -17.56 -16.60
CA GLN A 295 9.69 -17.93 -17.54
C GLN A 295 10.33 -16.74 -18.28
N ARG A 296 9.64 -15.58 -18.35
CA ARG A 296 10.21 -14.36 -18.94
C ARG A 296 11.23 -13.69 -18.02
N PHE A 297 11.11 -13.92 -16.72
CA PHE A 297 11.91 -13.24 -15.69
C PHE A 297 12.89 -14.16 -14.99
N PHE A 298 12.65 -15.47 -14.98
CA PHE A 298 13.47 -16.44 -14.25
C PHE A 298 13.79 -17.67 -15.08
N HIS A 299 14.91 -18.28 -14.75
CA HIS A 299 15.31 -19.60 -15.20
C HIS A 299 16.00 -20.35 -14.07
N VAL A 300 16.10 -21.66 -14.21
CA VAL A 300 16.85 -22.51 -13.28
C VAL A 300 18.17 -22.89 -13.93
N GLU A 301 19.27 -22.61 -13.24
CA GLU A 301 20.62 -23.01 -13.63
C GLU A 301 21.19 -23.93 -12.55
N GLY A 302 21.26 -25.23 -12.83
CA GLY A 302 21.62 -26.23 -11.82
C GLY A 302 20.56 -26.28 -10.71
N ASP A 303 20.99 -26.04 -9.47
CA ASP A 303 20.15 -25.93 -8.28
C ASP A 303 19.80 -24.46 -7.93
N CYS A 304 20.02 -23.51 -8.83
CA CYS A 304 19.87 -22.09 -8.56
C CYS A 304 18.71 -21.48 -9.37
N LEU A 305 17.85 -20.71 -8.69
CA LEU A 305 16.90 -19.81 -9.35
C LEU A 305 17.61 -18.49 -9.69
N CYS A 306 17.68 -18.17 -10.99
CA CYS A 306 18.38 -17.01 -11.50
C CYS A 306 17.44 -16.10 -12.31
N THR A 307 17.74 -14.80 -12.35
CA THR A 307 17.04 -13.84 -13.21
C THR A 307 17.41 -14.07 -14.68
N SER A 308 16.43 -14.05 -15.59
CA SER A 308 16.65 -14.18 -17.04
C SER A 308 16.86 -12.84 -17.74
N ARG A 309 16.46 -11.74 -17.09
CA ARG A 309 16.52 -10.39 -17.63
C ARG A 309 16.61 -9.36 -16.51
N GLU A 310 16.87 -8.12 -16.92
CA GLU A 310 16.86 -6.97 -16.04
C GLU A 310 15.44 -6.57 -15.61
N PHE A 311 15.29 -6.27 -14.32
CA PHE A 311 14.10 -5.68 -13.69
C PHE A 311 14.48 -5.11 -12.32
N MET A 312 13.56 -4.35 -11.71
CA MET A 312 13.71 -3.84 -10.34
C MET A 312 12.62 -4.45 -9.44
N PRO A 313 12.96 -5.20 -8.39
CA PRO A 313 11.96 -5.70 -7.46
C PRO A 313 11.50 -4.61 -6.49
N SER A 314 10.29 -4.77 -5.97
CA SER A 314 9.78 -3.99 -4.84
C SER A 314 8.96 -4.87 -3.90
N MET A 315 8.87 -4.44 -2.64
CA MET A 315 8.12 -5.12 -1.58
C MET A 315 8.50 -6.60 -1.38
N PHE A 316 9.70 -7.04 -1.79
CA PHE A 316 10.24 -8.29 -1.27
C PHE A 316 10.27 -8.25 0.24
N THR A 317 9.82 -9.34 0.85
CA THR A 317 9.74 -9.49 2.29
C THR A 317 10.34 -10.82 2.69
N LEU A 318 10.81 -10.89 3.93
CA LEU A 318 11.27 -12.12 4.58
C LEU A 318 10.16 -12.74 5.46
N ASP A 319 9.00 -12.09 5.55
CA ASP A 319 7.86 -12.58 6.34
C ASP A 319 7.09 -13.66 5.56
N GLU A 320 7.39 -14.92 5.85
CA GLU A 320 6.77 -16.08 5.21
C GLU A 320 5.23 -16.07 5.30
N ARG A 321 4.67 -15.55 6.41
CA ARG A 321 3.22 -15.47 6.59
C ARG A 321 2.61 -14.46 5.62
N VAL A 322 3.24 -13.29 5.45
CA VAL A 322 2.79 -12.28 4.48
C VAL A 322 2.90 -12.80 3.05
N ILE A 323 3.99 -13.49 2.72
CA ILE A 323 4.18 -14.12 1.40
C ILE A 323 3.05 -15.10 1.08
N ARG A 324 2.64 -15.92 2.07
CA ARG A 324 1.52 -16.87 1.91
C ARG A 324 0.16 -16.18 1.87
N GLN A 325 0.02 -15.01 2.47
CA GLN A 325 -1.23 -14.26 2.52
C GLN A 325 -1.48 -13.42 1.27
N ASP A 326 -0.42 -12.92 0.63
CA ASP A 326 -0.49 -11.99 -0.51
C ASP A 326 0.46 -12.39 -1.65
N CYS A 327 1.74 -12.01 -1.55
CA CYS A 327 2.76 -12.25 -2.56
C CYS A 327 4.19 -12.17 -1.99
N LEU A 328 5.17 -12.70 -2.71
CA LEU A 328 6.59 -12.55 -2.40
C LEU A 328 7.05 -11.10 -2.58
N GLY A 329 6.56 -10.44 -3.62
CA GLY A 329 6.83 -9.06 -3.98
C GLY A 329 6.45 -8.80 -5.43
N TYR A 330 6.92 -7.70 -5.98
CA TYR A 330 6.57 -7.22 -7.33
C TYR A 330 7.80 -7.01 -8.18
N LEU A 331 7.64 -7.17 -9.49
CA LEU A 331 8.64 -6.81 -10.50
C LEU A 331 8.24 -5.49 -11.15
N MET A 332 9.20 -4.60 -11.30
CA MET A 332 8.99 -3.29 -11.91
C MET A 332 9.98 -3.02 -13.04
N GLU A 333 9.54 -2.21 -13.99
CA GLU A 333 10.38 -1.62 -15.04
C GLU A 333 10.26 -0.09 -14.98
N ARG A 334 11.27 0.64 -15.45
CA ARG A 334 11.17 2.10 -15.55
C ARG A 334 10.12 2.48 -16.59
N TYR A 335 9.19 3.36 -16.21
CA TYR A 335 8.16 3.84 -17.12
C TYR A 335 8.66 5.11 -17.84
N PRO A 336 8.74 5.10 -19.17
CA PRO A 336 9.18 6.28 -19.90
C PRO A 336 8.11 7.36 -19.81
N LEU A 337 8.44 8.49 -19.19
CA LEU A 337 7.67 9.71 -19.35
C LEU A 337 8.06 10.33 -20.68
N PRO A 338 7.11 10.74 -21.54
CA PRO A 338 7.46 11.41 -22.78
C PRO A 338 8.29 12.66 -22.46
N GLU A 339 9.53 12.69 -22.96
CA GLU A 339 10.31 13.93 -22.98
C GLU A 339 9.55 14.95 -23.82
N ARG A 340 9.40 16.18 -23.32
CA ARG A 340 8.76 17.24 -24.12
C ARG A 340 9.54 17.40 -25.43
N GLY A 341 8.82 17.29 -26.54
CA GLY A 341 9.24 17.89 -27.81
C GLY A 341 9.13 19.41 -27.79
#